data_AF-A0A1I2MBL2-F1
#
_entry.id   AF-A0A1I2MBL2-F1
#
_cell.length_a   1.000
_cell.length_b   1.000
_cell.length_c   1.000
_cell.angle_alpha   90.00
_cell.angle_beta   90.00
_cell.angle_gamma   90.00
#
_symmetry.space_group_name_H-M   'P 1'
#
loop_
_entity.id
_entity.type
_entity.pdbx_description
1 polymer ?
#
loop_
_entity_poly.entity_id
_entity_poly.type
_entity_poly.pdbx_seq_one_letter_code
_entity_poly.pdbx_strand_id
1 'polypeptide(L)'
;MTNNIDMQKPLEAVKTLMTLQAEAINKSVELQKKAGEDLATFFKTEVEKAKELKTPEDVVKFNVDANTALFEMLKAQGEAFTALATSSSKSAMEEIQKLAK
;
A
#
# COMPACT_ATOMS: atom_id res chain seq x y z
N MET A 1 20.87 35.19 -32.39
CA MET A 1 20.82 34.74 -30.97
C MET A 1 20.26 33.33 -30.95
N THR A 2 21.11 32.32 -30.97
CA THR A 2 20.72 30.93 -30.71
C THR A 2 20.72 30.76 -29.19
N ASN A 3 19.55 30.80 -28.56
CA ASN A 3 19.42 30.37 -27.18
C ASN A 3 19.72 28.87 -27.14
N ASN A 4 20.89 28.49 -26.62
CA ASN A 4 21.13 27.12 -26.19
C ASN A 4 20.16 26.86 -25.03
N ILE A 5 19.07 26.15 -25.30
CA ILE A 5 18.19 25.64 -24.26
C ILE A 5 19.00 24.58 -23.50
N ASP A 6 19.30 24.86 -22.22
CA ASP A 6 19.94 23.90 -21.33
C ASP A 6 18.95 22.80 -20.96
N MET A 7 19.08 21.65 -21.62
CA MET A 7 18.24 20.47 -21.43
C MET A 7 18.72 19.57 -20.28
N GLN A 8 19.84 19.87 -19.63
CA GLN A 8 20.34 19.01 -18.54
C GLN A 8 19.41 19.04 -17.32
N LYS A 9 18.96 20.23 -16.90
CA LYS A 9 18.06 20.37 -15.75
C LYS A 9 16.70 19.68 -15.94
N PRO A 10 16.00 19.85 -17.09
CA PRO A 10 14.78 19.07 -17.37
C PRO A 10 15.00 17.56 -17.39
N LEU A 11 16.17 17.08 -17.84
CA LEU A 11 16.46 15.64 -17.88
C LEU A 11 16.70 15.06 -16.48
N GLU A 12 17.46 15.77 -15.63
CA GLU A 12 17.69 15.38 -14.24
C GLU A 12 16.41 15.41 -13.41
N ALA A 13 15.54 16.38 -13.67
CA ALA A 13 14.20 16.49 -13.11
C ALA A 13 13.34 15.25 -13.41
N VAL A 14 13.24 14.89 -14.69
CA VAL A 14 12.48 13.72 -15.14
C VAL A 14 13.05 12.45 -14.52
N LYS A 15 14.38 12.32 -14.49
CA LYS A 15 15.04 11.17 -13.86
C LYS A 15 14.67 11.04 -12.38
N THR A 16 14.67 12.15 -11.65
CA THR A 16 14.32 12.15 -10.22
C THR A 16 12.85 11.78 -10.01
N LEU A 17 11.93 12.32 -10.80
CA LEU A 17 10.51 11.94 -10.75
C LEU A 17 10.29 10.46 -11.09
N MET A 18 11.00 9.92 -12.08
CA MET A 18 10.96 8.50 -12.42
C MET A 18 11.48 7.62 -11.27
N THR A 19 12.54 8.04 -10.58
CA THR A 19 13.05 7.34 -9.40
C THR A 19 12.00 7.32 -8.29
N LEU A 20 11.36 8.46 -7.98
CA LEU A 20 10.28 8.53 -6.99
C LEU A 20 9.09 7.63 -7.36
N GLN A 21 8.73 7.58 -8.64
CA GLN A 21 7.67 6.69 -9.12
C GLN A 21 8.04 5.20 -8.97
N ALA A 22 9.28 4.82 -9.32
CA ALA A 22 9.77 3.46 -9.16
C ALA A 22 9.78 3.03 -7.68
N GLU A 23 10.21 3.92 -6.77
CA GLU A 23 10.15 3.66 -5.33
C GLU A 23 8.72 3.46 -4.84
N ALA A 24 7.77 4.29 -5.28
CA ALA A 24 6.36 4.16 -4.92
C ALA A 24 5.76 2.84 -5.42
N ILE A 25 6.10 2.42 -6.64
CA ILE A 25 5.69 1.13 -7.20
C ILE A 25 6.26 -0.02 -6.37
N ASN A 26 7.56 0.00 -6.06
CA ASN A 26 8.20 -1.05 -5.26
C ASN A 26 7.55 -1.18 -3.89
N LYS A 27 7.34 -0.07 -3.19
CA LYS A 27 6.66 -0.05 -1.88
C LYS A 27 5.21 -0.55 -1.99
N SER A 28 4.51 -0.23 -3.08
CA SER A 28 3.16 -0.74 -3.32
C SER A 28 3.17 -2.26 -3.50
N VAL A 29 4.14 -2.82 -4.24
CA VAL A 29 4.29 -4.27 -4.41
C VAL A 29 4.60 -4.96 -3.08
N GLU A 30 5.46 -4.38 -2.25
CA GLU A 30 5.76 -4.89 -0.91
C GLU A 30 4.52 -4.91 -0.02
N LEU A 31 3.72 -3.83 -0.03
CA LEU A 31 2.44 -3.80 0.71
C LEU A 31 1.46 -4.84 0.19
N GLN A 32 1.35 -5.05 -1.12
CA GLN A 32 0.48 -6.07 -1.70
C GLN A 32 0.92 -7.48 -1.29
N LYS A 33 2.23 -7.74 -1.31
CA LYS A 33 2.79 -9.01 -0.87
C LYS A 33 2.45 -9.26 0.60
N LYS A 34 2.72 -8.28 1.47
CA LYS A 34 2.41 -8.36 2.89
C LYS A 34 0.91 -8.59 3.14
N ALA A 35 0.05 -7.84 2.45
CA ALA A 35 -1.40 -8.01 2.54
C ALA A 35 -1.84 -9.44 2.16
N GLY A 36 -1.26 -10.00 1.10
CA GLY A 36 -1.51 -11.38 0.70
C GLY A 36 -1.04 -12.42 1.72
N GLU A 37 0.14 -12.23 2.30
CA GLU A 37 0.68 -13.10 3.36
C GLU A 37 -0.15 -13.04 4.64
N ASP A 38 -0.57 -11.83 5.05
CA ASP A 38 -1.42 -11.61 6.22
C ASP A 38 -2.81 -12.26 6.02
N LEU A 39 -3.42 -12.11 4.83
CA LEU A 39 -4.69 -12.77 4.47
C LEU A 39 -4.57 -14.31 4.47
N ALA A 40 -3.52 -14.85 3.87
CA ALA A 40 -3.30 -16.29 3.84
C ALA A 40 -3.12 -16.87 5.25
N THR A 41 -2.40 -16.14 6.10
CA THR A 41 -2.21 -16.52 7.51
C THR A 41 -3.53 -16.47 8.27
N PHE A 42 -4.29 -15.38 8.12
CA PHE A 42 -5.62 -15.22 8.70
C PHE A 42 -6.52 -16.41 8.38
N PHE A 43 -6.70 -16.74 7.09
CA PHE A 43 -7.57 -17.86 6.71
C PHE A 43 -7.09 -19.21 7.22
N LYS A 44 -5.77 -19.47 7.25
CA LYS A 44 -5.22 -20.70 7.84
C LYS A 44 -5.61 -20.81 9.33
N THR A 45 -5.46 -19.72 10.08
CA THR A 45 -5.82 -19.68 11.49
C THR A 45 -7.33 -19.87 11.70
N GLU A 46 -8.17 -19.19 10.92
CA GLU A 46 -9.63 -19.31 11.05
C GLU A 46 -10.13 -20.70 10.68
N VAL A 47 -9.51 -21.38 9.71
CA VAL A 47 -9.84 -22.79 9.37
C VAL A 47 -9.56 -23.72 10.55
N GLU A 48 -8.46 -23.54 11.29
CA GLU A 48 -8.18 -24.36 12.46
C GLU A 48 -9.20 -24.11 13.58
N LYS A 49 -9.56 -22.84 13.85
CA LYS A 49 -10.62 -22.50 14.81
C LYS A 49 -11.97 -23.08 14.42
N ALA A 50 -12.29 -23.10 13.12
CA ALA A 50 -13.55 -23.63 12.62
C ALA A 50 -13.73 -25.14 12.91
N LYS A 51 -12.64 -25.90 13.05
CA LYS A 51 -12.70 -27.33 13.41
C LYS A 51 -13.17 -27.57 14.85
N GLU A 52 -13.08 -26.56 15.71
CA GLU A 52 -13.43 -26.68 17.13
C GLU A 52 -14.89 -26.34 17.42
N LEU A 53 -15.64 -25.88 16.42
CA LEU A 53 -17.04 -25.47 16.55
C LEU A 53 -17.95 -26.68 16.75
N LYS A 54 -18.81 -26.64 17.79
CA LYS A 54 -19.65 -27.78 18.18
C LYS A 54 -21.14 -27.47 18.14
N THR A 55 -21.51 -26.20 18.28
CA THR A 55 -22.91 -25.76 18.39
C THR A 55 -23.24 -24.69 17.35
N PRO A 56 -24.53 -24.50 17.00
CA PRO A 56 -24.97 -23.38 16.18
C PRO A 56 -24.54 -22.02 16.76
N GLU A 57 -24.59 -21.85 18.08
CA GLU A 57 -24.15 -20.65 18.76
C GLU A 57 -22.64 -20.38 18.56
N ASP A 58 -21.80 -21.42 18.63
CA ASP A 58 -20.36 -21.31 18.36
C ASP A 58 -20.11 -20.84 16.92
N VAL A 59 -20.88 -21.36 15.96
CA VAL A 59 -20.77 -20.97 14.54
C VAL A 59 -21.11 -19.50 14.34
N VAL A 60 -22.18 -19.01 14.97
CA VAL A 60 -22.57 -17.59 14.87
C VAL A 60 -21.49 -16.70 15.49
N LYS A 61 -21.01 -17.05 16.70
CA LYS A 61 -19.94 -16.30 17.37
C LYS A 61 -18.67 -16.26 16.53
N PHE A 62 -18.23 -17.41 16.03
CA PHE A 62 -17.08 -17.52 15.14
C PHE A 62 -17.21 -16.62 13.91
N ASN A 63 -18.37 -16.62 13.24
CA ASN A 63 -18.57 -15.79 12.06
C ASN A 63 -18.49 -14.30 12.37
N VAL A 64 -19.05 -13.85 13.51
CA VAL A 64 -18.98 -12.45 13.91
C VAL A 64 -17.55 -12.05 14.22
N ASP A 65 -16.84 -12.85 15.01
CA ASP A 65 -15.47 -12.57 15.43
C ASP A 65 -14.50 -12.60 14.23
N ALA A 66 -14.60 -13.62 13.37
CA ALA A 66 -13.77 -13.75 12.18
C ALA A 66 -14.00 -12.61 11.18
N ASN A 67 -15.25 -12.26 10.89
CA ASN A 67 -15.53 -11.17 9.94
C ASN A 67 -15.10 -9.81 10.50
N THR A 68 -15.26 -9.58 11.80
CA THR A 68 -14.75 -8.37 12.46
C THR A 68 -13.24 -8.24 12.27
N ALA A 69 -12.50 -9.30 12.60
CA ALA A 69 -11.05 -9.32 12.46
C ALA A 69 -10.60 -9.17 10.99
N LEU A 70 -11.31 -9.81 10.04
CA LEU A 70 -11.04 -9.66 8.62
C LEU A 70 -11.21 -8.21 8.16
N PHE A 71 -12.31 -7.56 8.54
CA PHE A 71 -12.56 -6.17 8.14
C PHE A 71 -11.58 -5.18 8.77
N GLU A 72 -11.19 -5.40 10.02
CA GLU A 72 -10.14 -4.58 10.66
C GLU A 72 -8.80 -4.73 9.93
N MET A 73 -8.42 -5.96 9.56
CA MET A 73 -7.21 -6.21 8.78
C MET A 73 -7.27 -5.53 7.41
N LEU A 74 -8.38 -5.67 6.67
CA LEU A 74 -8.56 -5.03 5.36
C LEU A 74 -8.54 -3.50 5.46
N LYS A 75 -9.13 -2.93 6.51
CA LYS A 75 -9.07 -1.50 6.79
C LYS A 75 -7.63 -1.03 7.00
N ALA A 76 -6.86 -1.72 7.85
CA ALA A 76 -5.46 -1.39 8.10
C ALA A 76 -4.61 -1.45 6.82
N GLN A 77 -4.85 -2.44 5.96
CA GLN A 77 -4.20 -2.53 4.65
C GLN A 77 -4.54 -1.32 3.77
N GLY A 78 -5.82 -0.92 3.69
CA GLY A 78 -6.25 0.26 2.94
C GLY A 78 -5.65 1.57 3.46
N GLU A 79 -5.53 1.71 4.78
CA GLU A 79 -4.87 2.86 5.42
C GLU A 79 -3.38 2.91 5.06
N ALA A 80 -2.68 1.76 5.03
CA ALA A 80 -1.28 1.69 4.63
C ALA A 80 -1.06 2.11 3.16
N PHE A 81 -1.93 1.68 2.23
CA PHE A 81 -1.87 2.13 0.84
C PHE A 81 -2.16 3.63 0.70
N THR A 82 -3.14 4.14 1.46
CA THR A 82 -3.49 5.57 1.46
C THR A 82 -2.33 6.41 1.97
N ALA A 83 -1.65 5.96 3.03
CA ALA A 83 -0.46 6.61 3.57
C ALA A 83 0.68 6.65 2.54
N LEU A 84 0.96 5.53 1.87
CA LEU A 84 1.96 5.45 0.80
C LEU A 84 1.65 6.41 -0.35
N ALA A 85 0.41 6.42 -0.83
CA ALA A 85 -0.03 7.30 -1.91
C ALA A 85 0.16 8.78 -1.52
N THR A 86 -0.23 9.13 -0.29
CA THR A 86 -0.10 10.50 0.25
C THR A 86 1.37 10.92 0.34
N SER A 87 2.23 10.08 0.92
CA SER A 87 3.66 10.41 1.05
C SER A 87 4.37 10.50 -0.30
N SER A 88 4.01 9.62 -1.24
CA SER A 88 4.60 9.61 -2.59
C SER A 88 4.19 10.86 -3.38
N SER A 89 2.92 11.24 -3.30
CA SER A 89 2.41 12.48 -3.92
C SER A 89 3.08 13.72 -3.35
N LYS A 90 3.23 13.79 -2.03
CA LYS A 90 3.93 14.91 -1.37
C LYS A 90 5.39 15.02 -1.84
N SER A 91 6.11 13.89 -1.88
CA SER A 91 7.51 13.86 -2.33
C SER A 91 7.65 14.31 -3.79
N ALA A 92 6.74 13.87 -4.66
CA ALA A 92 6.72 14.31 -6.06
C ALA A 92 6.41 15.81 -6.20
N MET A 93 5.45 16.35 -5.43
CA MET A 93 5.15 17.79 -5.44
C MET A 93 6.33 18.62 -4.94
N GLU A 94 7.00 18.20 -3.87
CA GLU A 94 8.20 18.88 -3.37
C GLU A 94 9.29 18.94 -4.44
N GLU A 95 9.48 17.87 -5.20
CA GLU A 95 10.45 17.85 -6.30
C GLU A 95 10.03 18.79 -7.44
N ILE A 96 8.75 18.77 -7.86
CA ILE A 96 8.23 19.71 -8.86
C ILE A 96 8.40 21.17 -8.42
N GLN A 97 8.18 21.47 -7.13
CA GLN A 97 8.36 22.83 -6.60
C GLN A 97 9.83 23.29 -6.62
N LYS A 98 10.79 22.39 -6.40
CA LYS A 98 12.23 22.72 -6.54
C LYS A 98 12.60 23.03 -7.98
N LEU A 99 11.95 22.37 -8.94
CA LEU A 99 12.18 22.58 -10.38
C LEU A 99 11.55 23.86 -10.92
N ALA A 100 10.49 24.34 -10.27
CA ALA A 100 9.82 25.60 -10.61
C ALA A 100 10.51 26.85 -10.02
N LYS A 101 11.49 26.67 -9.13
CA LYS A 101 12.33 27.73 -8.54
C LYS A 101 13.65 27.86 -9.28
#